data_AF-A0A517PR05-F1
#
_entry.id   AF-A0A517PR05-F1
#
_cell.length_a   1.000
_cell.length_b   1.000
_cell.length_c   1.000
_cell.angle_alpha   90.00
_cell.angle_beta   90.00
_cell.angle_gamma   90.00
#
_symmetry.space_group_name_H-M   'P 1'
#
loop_
_entity.id
_entity.type
_entity.pdbx_description
1 polymer ?
#
loop_
_entity_poly.entity_id
_entity_poly.type
_entity_poly.pdbx_seq_one_letter_code
_entity_poly.pdbx_strand_id
1 'polypeptide(L)'
;MLRLLATAVIVTVCTLQSVVPGYAEEPLTDAARAKRTQELSAGLRLTQKFIFHTGYLFIGDLAHTHRSGKPRLPLTDNQEQTIASLDRLIFLAQLETFSRDADYLEGNPRDFAVYLERSKTRQSQAIHHGQLMTLTGLLSPTQTRYSLQHYIAVRKWHALYVDLIQELFELTTTQKRQLQQAQTNYNKSTKPLFLGSMRPKADQRDIQAGIDLYKEEFRRASRAVLTPSQNTKYDALLIQPKLPQVLPSTPPLSNDDQQRLALESRSPIFRSIRQQQKQLNLSMKQQDFLQQLTQVTQRGLLWIETSETQETEQDLPLFSHSQAAFLKHAEQVALQGILSEQQAQLVLDAS
;
A
#
# COMPACT_ATOMS: atom_id res chain seq x y z
N MET A 1 34.41 -25.25 10.54
CA MET A 1 34.18 -24.05 11.39
C MET A 1 34.31 -22.81 10.53
N LEU A 2 33.22 -22.30 9.96
CA LEU A 2 33.20 -21.00 9.29
C LEU A 2 32.52 -19.99 10.22
N ARG A 3 33.29 -19.03 10.73
CA ARG A 3 32.77 -17.85 11.43
C ARG A 3 32.15 -16.93 10.37
N LEU A 4 30.84 -16.96 10.26
CA LEU A 4 30.06 -15.88 9.65
C LEU A 4 30.22 -14.65 10.54
N LEU A 5 31.14 -13.77 10.17
CA LEU A 5 31.15 -12.38 10.63
C LEU A 5 29.91 -11.71 10.04
N ALA A 6 28.77 -11.85 10.73
CA ALA A 6 27.62 -11.00 10.51
C ALA A 6 27.99 -9.61 11.04
N THR A 7 28.37 -8.71 10.13
CA THR A 7 28.48 -7.28 10.42
C THR A 7 27.08 -6.81 10.79
N ALA A 8 26.79 -6.77 12.08
CA ALA A 8 25.58 -6.17 12.63
C ALA A 8 25.70 -4.65 12.42
N VAL A 9 25.25 -4.17 11.26
CA VAL A 9 24.90 -2.76 11.12
C VAL A 9 23.64 -2.58 11.96
N ILE A 10 23.81 -2.06 13.17
CA ILE A 10 22.73 -1.50 13.95
C ILE A 10 22.26 -0.27 13.17
N VAL A 11 21.34 -0.50 12.23
CA VAL A 11 20.55 0.59 11.67
C VAL A 11 19.62 0.98 12.80
N THR A 12 19.97 2.04 13.51
CA THR A 12 19.01 2.81 14.28
C THR A 12 18.06 3.41 13.27
N VAL A 13 17.09 2.61 12.81
CA VAL A 13 15.94 3.11 12.10
C VAL A 13 15.19 3.89 13.18
N CYS A 14 15.45 5.20 13.25
CA CYS A 14 14.44 6.11 13.75
C CYS A 14 13.31 6.04 12.73
N THR A 15 12.53 4.95 12.79
CA THR A 15 11.17 5.01 12.31
C THR A 15 10.59 6.16 13.11
N LEU A 16 10.20 7.23 12.41
CA LEU A 16 9.32 8.25 12.97
C LEU A 16 7.96 7.59 13.24
N GLN A 17 7.93 6.61 14.14
CA GLN A 17 6.73 6.11 14.77
C GLN A 17 6.41 7.06 15.91
N SER A 18 5.19 7.60 15.82
CA SER A 18 4.45 8.26 16.87
C SER A 18 4.98 9.61 17.34
N VAL A 19 4.39 10.67 16.79
CA VAL A 19 3.68 11.61 17.67
C VAL A 19 2.23 11.65 17.19
N VAL A 20 1.40 10.90 17.90
CA VAL A 20 -0.01 11.15 18.30
C VAL A 20 -0.90 11.96 17.32
N PRO A 21 -2.07 11.43 16.89
CA PRO A 21 -3.13 12.28 16.38
C PRO A 21 -3.66 13.12 17.54
N GLY A 22 -3.40 14.43 17.52
CA GLY A 22 -4.01 15.39 18.46
C GLY A 22 -3.07 16.11 19.43
N TYR A 23 -1.85 16.48 19.05
CA TYR A 23 -1.22 17.61 19.73
C TYR A 23 -1.75 18.92 19.15
N ALA A 24 -2.60 19.60 19.93
CA ALA A 24 -2.66 21.05 19.88
C ALA A 24 -1.23 21.56 20.10
N GLU A 25 -0.70 22.29 19.12
CA GLU A 25 0.70 22.73 19.12
C GLU A 25 1.00 23.57 20.37
N GLU A 26 2.05 23.20 21.10
CA GLU A 26 2.76 24.19 21.90
C GLU A 26 3.29 25.26 20.93
N PRO A 27 3.10 26.56 21.20
CA PRO A 27 3.60 27.62 20.33
C PRO A 27 5.13 27.61 20.33
N LEU A 28 5.73 26.93 19.37
CA LEU A 28 7.16 26.96 19.13
C LEU A 28 7.58 28.36 18.68
N THR A 29 8.72 28.83 19.21
CA THR A 29 9.38 30.02 18.67
C THR A 29 9.79 29.79 17.22
N ASP A 30 9.90 30.85 16.43
CA ASP A 30 10.26 30.74 15.01
C ASP A 30 11.62 30.04 14.80
N ALA A 31 12.58 30.26 15.70
CA ALA A 31 13.88 29.60 15.67
C ALA A 31 13.78 28.09 15.96
N ALA A 32 12.96 27.69 16.94
CA ALA A 32 12.74 26.28 17.25
C ALA A 32 11.99 25.57 16.11
N ARG A 33 11.04 26.26 15.47
CA ARG A 33 10.34 25.75 14.29
C ARG A 33 11.30 25.53 13.13
N ALA A 34 12.12 26.53 12.80
CA ALA A 34 13.10 26.44 11.72
C ALA A 34 14.08 25.27 11.93
N LYS A 35 14.59 25.10 13.16
CA LYS A 35 15.46 23.97 13.51
C LYS A 35 14.75 22.62 13.30
N ARG A 36 13.51 22.47 13.80
CA ARG A 36 12.74 21.24 13.64
C ARG A 36 12.45 20.92 12.17
N THR A 37 12.14 21.93 11.36
CA THR A 37 11.95 21.76 9.92
C THR A 37 13.21 21.28 9.22
N GLN A 38 14.38 21.83 9.56
CA GLN A 38 15.67 21.37 9.03
C GLN A 38 15.96 19.91 9.40
N GLU A 39 15.75 19.54 10.67
CA GLU A 39 15.93 18.16 11.14
C GLU A 39 15.01 17.18 10.40
N LEU A 40 13.74 17.54 10.19
CA LEU A 40 12.79 16.72 9.44
C LEU A 40 13.16 16.60 7.96
N SER A 41 13.56 17.71 7.33
CA SER A 41 13.99 17.74 5.91
C SER A 41 15.24 16.87 5.71
N ALA A 42 16.21 16.96 6.63
CA ALA A 42 17.36 16.07 6.64
C ALA A 42 16.96 14.59 6.82
N GLY A 43 16.01 14.32 7.72
CA GLY A 43 15.45 12.98 7.94
C GLY A 43 14.80 12.37 6.69
N LEU A 44 14.03 13.16 5.93
CA LEU A 44 13.43 12.72 4.65
C LEU A 44 14.51 12.35 3.62
N ARG A 45 15.53 13.20 3.46
CA ARG A 45 16.67 12.94 2.55
C ARG A 45 17.49 11.72 2.98
N LEU A 46 17.66 11.50 4.29
CA LEU A 46 18.33 10.29 4.81
C LEU A 46 17.50 9.03 4.56
N THR A 47 16.19 9.11 4.76
CA THR A 47 15.26 8.01 4.53
C THR A 47 15.37 7.50 3.09
N GLN A 48 15.50 8.41 2.13
CA GLN A 48 15.74 8.06 0.72
C GLN A 48 16.99 7.21 0.50
N LYS A 49 18.06 7.44 1.27
CA LYS A 49 19.36 6.74 1.10
C LYS A 49 19.39 5.35 1.74
N PHE A 50 18.58 5.12 2.77
CA PHE A 50 18.68 3.92 3.62
C PHE A 50 17.42 3.05 3.64
N ILE A 51 16.37 3.40 2.90
CA ILE A 51 15.22 2.50 2.78
C ILE A 51 15.59 1.27 1.94
N PHE A 52 15.33 0.10 2.52
CA PHE A 52 15.27 -1.17 1.82
C PHE A 52 13.82 -1.48 1.47
N HIS A 53 13.56 -1.87 0.22
CA HIS A 53 12.25 -2.25 -0.26
C HIS A 53 12.21 -3.74 -0.58
N THR A 54 11.34 -4.47 0.11
CA THR A 54 11.13 -5.91 -0.12
C THR A 54 9.84 -6.19 -0.89
N GLY A 55 9.13 -5.15 -1.33
CA GLY A 55 7.82 -5.25 -1.95
C GLY A 55 6.70 -4.73 -1.06
N TYR A 56 5.71 -4.06 -1.65
CA TYR A 56 4.46 -3.76 -0.96
C TYR A 56 3.57 -5.00 -0.91
N LEU A 57 2.78 -5.10 0.16
CA LEU A 57 1.76 -6.14 0.32
C LEU A 57 0.87 -6.20 -0.93
N PHE A 58 0.58 -7.40 -1.45
CA PHE A 58 -0.19 -7.63 -2.69
C PHE A 58 0.37 -7.03 -3.99
N ILE A 59 1.55 -6.40 -3.99
CA ILE A 59 2.25 -6.00 -5.22
C ILE A 59 3.59 -6.74 -5.27
N GLY A 60 4.60 -6.25 -4.56
CA GLY A 60 5.91 -6.87 -4.50
C GLY A 60 5.92 -8.23 -3.78
N ASP A 61 5.03 -8.48 -2.83
CA ASP A 61 4.87 -9.83 -2.25
C ASP A 61 4.56 -10.87 -3.34
N LEU A 62 3.74 -10.53 -4.33
CA LEU A 62 3.40 -11.44 -5.42
C LEU A 62 4.54 -11.56 -6.45
N ALA A 63 5.28 -10.47 -6.68
CA ALA A 63 6.41 -10.45 -7.61
C ALA A 63 7.70 -11.08 -7.05
N HIS A 64 7.92 -11.07 -5.74
CA HIS A 64 9.19 -11.44 -5.10
C HIS A 64 9.14 -12.72 -4.25
N THR A 65 7.97 -13.35 -4.09
CA THR A 65 7.78 -14.56 -3.27
C THR A 65 8.51 -15.81 -3.75
N HIS A 66 9.12 -15.78 -4.93
CA HIS A 66 10.00 -16.83 -5.48
C HIS A 66 11.07 -17.36 -4.53
N ARG A 67 11.48 -16.58 -3.53
CA ARG A 67 12.64 -16.91 -2.68
C ARG A 67 12.34 -17.73 -1.42
N SER A 68 11.07 -18.07 -1.13
CA SER A 68 10.69 -18.48 0.25
C SER A 68 9.95 -19.81 0.45
N GLY A 69 9.85 -20.70 -0.55
CA GLY A 69 9.34 -22.07 -0.36
C GLY A 69 7.87 -22.20 0.05
N LYS A 70 7.07 -21.14 -0.09
CA LYS A 70 5.61 -21.15 0.12
C LYS A 70 4.89 -21.48 -1.20
N PRO A 71 3.67 -22.06 -1.17
CA PRO A 71 2.88 -22.27 -2.38
C PRO A 71 2.67 -20.93 -3.09
N ARG A 72 3.22 -20.83 -4.30
CA ARG A 72 3.28 -19.62 -5.12
C ARG A 72 1.95 -19.44 -5.85
N LEU A 73 1.40 -18.23 -5.83
CA LEU A 73 0.34 -17.88 -6.76
C LEU A 73 0.89 -18.04 -8.19
N PRO A 74 0.31 -18.90 -9.03
CA PRO A 74 0.83 -19.09 -10.38
C PRO A 74 0.55 -17.84 -11.20
N LEU A 75 1.62 -17.21 -11.69
CA LEU A 75 1.62 -16.02 -12.53
C LEU A 75 2.31 -16.35 -13.85
N THR A 76 1.88 -15.72 -14.94
CA THR A 76 2.67 -15.71 -16.17
C THR A 76 3.87 -14.78 -16.02
N ASP A 77 4.90 -14.95 -16.85
CA ASP A 77 6.08 -14.07 -16.85
C ASP A 77 5.70 -12.60 -17.10
N ASN A 78 4.72 -12.37 -17.99
CA ASN A 78 4.20 -11.03 -18.28
C ASN A 78 3.49 -10.40 -17.07
N GLN A 79 2.70 -11.18 -16.34
CA GLN A 79 2.07 -10.71 -15.09
C GLN A 79 3.12 -10.33 -14.06
N GLU A 80 4.06 -11.23 -13.82
CA GLU A 80 5.12 -11.01 -12.82
C GLU A 80 5.95 -9.77 -13.13
N GLN A 81 6.41 -9.63 -14.37
CA GLN A 81 7.20 -8.46 -14.79
C GLN A 81 6.40 -7.16 -14.64
N THR A 82 5.12 -7.18 -14.96
CA THR A 82 4.25 -5.99 -14.89
C THR A 82 3.96 -5.60 -13.44
N ILE A 83 3.65 -6.57 -12.56
CA ILE A 83 3.43 -6.34 -11.13
C ILE A 83 4.74 -5.85 -10.47
N ALA A 84 5.88 -6.45 -10.81
CA ALA A 84 7.19 -5.99 -10.33
C ALA A 84 7.50 -4.55 -10.79
N SER A 85 7.10 -4.21 -12.02
CA SER A 85 7.27 -2.85 -12.55
C SER A 85 6.40 -1.84 -11.80
N LEU A 86 5.15 -2.20 -11.47
CA LEU A 86 4.27 -1.37 -10.65
C LEU A 86 4.81 -1.17 -9.23
N ASP A 87 5.27 -2.25 -8.58
CA ASP A 87 5.84 -2.19 -7.24
C ASP A 87 7.07 -1.27 -7.19
N ARG A 88 8.00 -1.45 -8.14
CA ARG A 88 9.19 -0.62 -8.29
C ARG A 88 8.83 0.82 -8.59
N LEU A 89 7.87 1.07 -9.47
CA LEU A 89 7.41 2.40 -9.83
C LEU A 89 6.90 3.15 -8.59
N ILE A 90 5.99 2.55 -7.82
CA ILE A 90 5.42 3.17 -6.62
C ILE A 90 6.51 3.47 -5.60
N PHE A 91 7.44 2.52 -5.41
CA PHE A 91 8.56 2.71 -4.51
C PHE A 91 9.46 3.88 -4.93
N LEU A 92 9.85 3.93 -6.20
CA LEU A 92 10.70 5.02 -6.72
C LEU A 92 9.98 6.38 -6.69
N ALA A 93 8.68 6.40 -6.96
CA ALA A 93 7.85 7.60 -6.86
C ALA A 93 7.74 8.10 -5.41
N GLN A 94 7.67 7.19 -4.43
CA GLN A 94 7.72 7.54 -3.01
C GLN A 94 9.06 8.19 -2.64
N LEU A 95 10.19 7.60 -3.07
CA LEU A 95 11.53 8.16 -2.82
C LEU A 95 11.69 9.55 -3.43
N GLU A 96 11.16 9.77 -4.63
CA GLU A 96 11.18 11.08 -5.28
C GLU A 96 10.29 12.10 -4.55
N THR A 97 9.16 11.65 -4.02
CA THR A 97 8.27 12.49 -3.21
C THR A 97 8.97 12.95 -1.93
N PHE A 98 9.70 12.08 -1.22
CA PHE A 98 10.49 12.51 -0.05
C PHE A 98 11.51 13.61 -0.36
N SER A 99 12.10 13.60 -1.55
CA SER A 99 13.06 14.65 -1.96
C SER A 99 12.34 15.98 -2.12
N ARG A 100 11.23 15.99 -2.85
CA ARG A 100 10.41 17.19 -3.09
C ARG A 100 9.80 17.73 -1.81
N ASP A 101 9.35 16.85 -0.93
CA ASP A 101 8.81 17.21 0.37
C ASP A 101 9.88 17.88 1.25
N ALA A 102 11.11 17.37 1.23
CA ALA A 102 12.23 18.00 1.93
C ALA A 102 12.51 19.42 1.40
N ASP A 103 12.53 19.59 0.07
CA ASP A 103 12.76 20.90 -0.54
C ASP A 103 11.61 21.89 -0.25
N TYR A 104 10.36 21.41 -0.26
CA TYR A 104 9.18 22.23 0.08
C TYR A 104 9.22 22.70 1.53
N LEU A 105 9.58 21.80 2.46
CA LEU A 105 9.67 22.10 3.89
C LEU A 105 10.72 23.18 4.19
N GLU A 106 11.89 23.10 3.56
CA GLU A 106 12.94 24.13 3.70
C GLU A 106 12.45 25.52 3.24
N GLY A 107 11.62 25.58 2.20
CA GLY A 107 11.02 26.82 1.71
C GLY A 107 9.80 27.31 2.50
N ASN A 108 9.09 26.43 3.21
CA ASN A 108 7.79 26.72 3.84
C ASN A 108 7.70 26.19 5.29
N PRO A 109 8.53 26.70 6.22
CA PRO A 109 8.64 26.14 7.57
C PRO A 109 7.39 26.32 8.44
N ARG A 110 6.41 27.15 8.01
CA ARG A 110 5.22 27.47 8.81
C ARG A 110 4.16 26.36 8.81
N ASP A 111 4.08 25.54 7.77
CA ASP A 111 3.00 24.56 7.60
C ASP A 111 3.49 23.10 7.69
N PHE A 112 4.68 22.87 8.26
CA PHE A 112 5.40 21.61 8.10
C PHE A 112 4.64 20.38 8.64
N ALA A 113 3.93 20.50 9.77
CA ALA A 113 3.24 19.37 10.39
C ALA A 113 2.04 18.92 9.55
N VAL A 114 1.19 19.87 9.16
CA VAL A 114 0.01 19.61 8.32
C VAL A 114 0.43 19.10 6.95
N TYR A 115 1.44 19.71 6.34
CA TYR A 115 1.97 19.27 5.05
C TYR A 115 2.49 17.83 5.11
N LEU A 116 3.28 17.47 6.13
CA LEU A 116 3.82 16.13 6.30
C LEU A 116 2.71 15.08 6.46
N GLU A 117 1.65 15.40 7.20
CA GLU A 117 0.50 14.51 7.34
C GLU A 117 -0.20 14.28 6.00
N ARG A 118 -0.43 15.35 5.22
CA ARG A 118 -0.99 15.26 3.88
C ARG A 118 -0.09 14.42 2.97
N SER A 119 1.22 14.69 2.93
CA SER A 119 2.14 13.92 2.08
C SER A 119 2.13 12.43 2.43
N LYS A 120 2.23 12.08 3.73
CA LYS A 120 2.15 10.67 4.17
C LYS A 120 0.84 10.02 3.74
N THR A 121 -0.27 10.74 3.86
CA THR A 121 -1.58 10.26 3.43
C THR A 121 -1.58 10.01 1.93
N ARG A 122 -1.10 10.95 1.12
CA ARG A 122 -1.00 10.80 -0.35
C ARG A 122 -0.16 9.59 -0.74
N GLN A 123 1.00 9.41 -0.13
CA GLN A 123 1.87 8.25 -0.38
C GLN A 123 1.18 6.92 -0.02
N SER A 124 0.50 6.87 1.14
CA SER A 124 -0.27 5.70 1.54
C SER A 124 -1.41 5.39 0.55
N GLN A 125 -2.10 6.42 0.05
CA GLN A 125 -3.15 6.27 -0.96
C GLN A 125 -2.58 5.79 -2.30
N ALA A 126 -1.41 6.26 -2.71
CA ALA A 126 -0.77 5.78 -3.93
C ALA A 126 -0.42 4.28 -3.84
N ILE A 127 0.12 3.82 -2.71
CA ILE A 127 0.39 2.39 -2.48
C ILE A 127 -0.92 1.60 -2.52
N HIS A 128 -1.94 2.05 -1.78
CA HIS A 128 -3.26 1.42 -1.75
C HIS A 128 -3.87 1.27 -3.15
N HIS A 129 -3.84 2.32 -3.96
CA HIS A 129 -4.33 2.26 -5.33
C HIS A 129 -3.48 1.37 -6.24
N GLY A 130 -2.16 1.28 -6.02
CA GLY A 130 -1.33 0.28 -6.69
C GLY A 130 -1.70 -1.16 -6.34
N GLN A 131 -2.07 -1.41 -5.09
CA GLN A 131 -2.59 -2.72 -4.68
C GLN A 131 -3.93 -3.01 -5.35
N LEU A 132 -4.82 -2.02 -5.40
CA LEU A 132 -6.10 -2.17 -6.10
C LEU A 132 -5.93 -2.38 -7.60
N MET A 133 -4.99 -1.69 -8.27
CA MET A 133 -4.63 -1.99 -9.67
C MET A 133 -4.24 -3.46 -9.82
N THR A 134 -3.42 -3.97 -8.89
CA THR A 134 -3.00 -5.38 -8.92
C THR A 134 -4.20 -6.32 -8.83
N LEU A 135 -5.11 -6.07 -7.88
CA LEU A 135 -6.28 -6.91 -7.61
C LEU A 135 -7.45 -6.75 -8.60
N THR A 136 -7.48 -5.68 -9.40
CA THR A 136 -8.62 -5.36 -10.29
C THR A 136 -8.31 -5.54 -11.78
N GLY A 137 -7.03 -5.68 -12.15
CA GLY A 137 -6.67 -5.82 -13.56
C GLY A 137 -5.33 -6.48 -13.88
N LEU A 138 -4.40 -6.61 -12.92
CA LEU A 138 -3.14 -7.34 -13.16
C LEU A 138 -3.21 -8.82 -12.76
N LEU A 139 -4.16 -9.17 -11.91
CA LEU A 139 -4.54 -10.54 -11.58
C LEU A 139 -5.90 -10.86 -12.18
N SER A 140 -6.13 -12.13 -12.48
CA SER A 140 -7.47 -12.63 -12.79
C SER A 140 -8.36 -12.63 -11.53
N PRO A 141 -9.71 -12.66 -11.69
CA PRO A 141 -10.64 -12.83 -10.57
C PRO A 141 -10.28 -13.98 -9.62
N THR A 142 -9.91 -15.13 -10.18
CA THR A 142 -9.53 -16.34 -9.44
C THR A 142 -8.21 -16.16 -8.68
N GLN A 143 -7.21 -15.51 -9.29
CA GLN A 143 -5.94 -15.17 -8.65
C GLN A 143 -6.13 -14.14 -7.52
N THR A 144 -6.94 -13.11 -7.75
CA THR A 144 -7.31 -12.10 -6.75
C THR A 144 -8.00 -12.75 -5.56
N ARG A 145 -9.01 -13.58 -5.82
CA ARG A 145 -9.74 -14.30 -4.77
C ARG A 145 -8.82 -15.20 -3.96
N TYR A 146 -7.99 -16.00 -4.62
CA TYR A 146 -7.00 -16.84 -3.94
C TYR A 146 -6.08 -16.00 -3.04
N SER A 147 -5.52 -14.91 -3.56
CA SER A 147 -4.54 -14.09 -2.84
C SER A 147 -5.13 -13.49 -1.55
N LEU A 148 -6.33 -12.91 -1.64
CA LEU A 148 -7.02 -12.30 -0.51
C LEU A 148 -7.49 -13.34 0.50
N GLN A 149 -8.11 -14.42 0.02
CA GLN A 149 -8.62 -15.49 0.89
C GLN A 149 -7.49 -16.22 1.60
N HIS A 150 -6.39 -16.52 0.91
CA HIS A 150 -5.19 -17.08 1.53
C HIS A 150 -4.60 -16.13 2.59
N TYR A 151 -4.49 -14.84 2.28
CA TYR A 151 -4.01 -13.84 3.24
C TYR A 151 -4.89 -13.78 4.50
N ILE A 152 -6.22 -13.69 4.32
CA ILE A 152 -7.19 -13.69 5.43
C ILE A 152 -7.10 -14.99 6.24
N ALA A 153 -7.04 -16.15 5.59
CA ALA A 153 -6.98 -17.44 6.27
C ALA A 153 -5.68 -17.62 7.09
N VAL A 154 -4.55 -17.12 6.58
CA VAL A 154 -3.25 -17.18 7.28
C VAL A 154 -3.17 -16.16 8.41
N ARG A 155 -3.55 -14.91 8.16
CA ARG A 155 -3.43 -13.79 9.12
C ARG A 155 -4.59 -13.74 10.12
N LYS A 156 -5.70 -14.41 9.78
CA LYS A 156 -6.93 -14.46 10.56
C LYS A 156 -7.40 -13.05 10.91
N TRP A 157 -7.72 -12.81 12.17
CA TRP A 157 -8.28 -11.56 12.65
C TRP A 157 -7.32 -10.37 12.51
N HIS A 158 -6.00 -10.62 12.38
CA HIS A 158 -5.03 -9.55 12.07
C HIS A 158 -5.23 -8.97 10.67
N ALA A 159 -5.85 -9.72 9.74
CA ALA A 159 -6.13 -9.23 8.40
C ALA A 159 -7.09 -8.01 8.41
N LEU A 160 -7.95 -7.89 9.44
CA LEU A 160 -8.89 -6.76 9.58
C LEU A 160 -8.21 -5.41 9.77
N TYR A 161 -6.90 -5.38 10.04
CA TYR A 161 -6.11 -4.14 10.16
C TYR A 161 -5.52 -3.67 8.83
N VAL A 162 -5.70 -4.42 7.75
CA VAL A 162 -5.24 -4.05 6.41
C VAL A 162 -6.35 -3.29 5.70
N ASP A 163 -6.05 -2.09 5.19
CA ASP A 163 -7.05 -1.19 4.58
C ASP A 163 -7.85 -1.85 3.46
N LEU A 164 -7.20 -2.59 2.56
CA LEU A 164 -7.87 -3.37 1.52
C LEU A 164 -8.89 -4.37 2.06
N ILE A 165 -8.56 -5.03 3.18
CA ILE A 165 -9.47 -5.98 3.80
C ILE A 165 -10.64 -5.22 4.45
N GLN A 166 -10.37 -4.07 5.06
CA GLN A 166 -11.43 -3.21 5.60
C GLN A 166 -12.39 -2.73 4.51
N GLU A 167 -11.88 -2.39 3.33
CA GLU A 167 -12.69 -2.03 2.16
C GLU A 167 -13.48 -3.22 1.63
N LEU A 168 -12.87 -4.41 1.55
CA LEU A 168 -13.56 -5.64 1.17
C LEU A 168 -14.75 -5.96 2.08
N PHE A 169 -14.66 -5.63 3.37
CA PHE A 169 -15.76 -5.79 4.32
C PHE A 169 -16.65 -4.55 4.44
N GLU A 170 -16.36 -3.49 3.70
CA GLU A 170 -17.07 -2.20 3.76
C GLU A 170 -17.17 -1.66 5.19
N LEU A 171 -16.05 -1.73 5.93
CA LEU A 171 -16.04 -1.28 7.31
C LEU A 171 -16.30 0.23 7.40
N THR A 172 -17.30 0.59 8.20
CA THR A 172 -17.63 1.99 8.49
C THR A 172 -16.51 2.67 9.27
N THR A 173 -16.46 4.01 9.22
CA THR A 173 -15.51 4.79 10.02
C THR A 173 -15.58 4.45 11.52
N THR A 174 -16.78 4.20 12.04
CA THR A 174 -16.98 3.77 13.43
C THR A 174 -16.31 2.42 13.70
N GLN A 175 -16.50 1.44 12.81
CA GLN A 175 -15.86 0.12 12.91
C GLN A 175 -14.33 0.22 12.84
N LYS A 176 -13.80 1.01 11.90
CA LYS A 176 -12.35 1.24 11.79
C LYS A 176 -11.76 1.84 13.08
N ARG A 177 -12.44 2.82 13.69
CA ARG A 177 -12.04 3.39 14.98
C ARG A 177 -12.08 2.35 16.12
N GLN A 178 -13.11 1.50 16.17
CA GLN A 178 -13.21 0.44 17.16
C GLN A 178 -12.08 -0.59 17.03
N LEU A 179 -11.68 -0.97 15.80
CA LEU A 179 -10.52 -1.83 15.56
C LEU A 179 -9.23 -1.16 16.07
N GLN A 180 -8.99 0.10 15.71
CA GLN A 180 -7.81 0.85 16.20
C GLN A 180 -7.79 0.94 17.74
N GLN A 181 -8.95 1.12 18.37
CA GLN A 181 -9.07 1.14 19.82
C GLN A 181 -8.76 -0.23 20.44
N ALA A 182 -9.25 -1.32 19.84
CA ALA A 182 -8.92 -2.68 20.27
C ALA A 182 -7.39 -2.93 20.22
N GLN A 183 -6.72 -2.47 19.15
CA GLN A 183 -5.27 -2.59 19.03
C GLN A 183 -4.52 -1.73 20.04
N THR A 184 -5.01 -0.51 20.28
CA THR A 184 -4.43 0.39 21.29
C THR A 184 -4.53 -0.22 22.69
N ASN A 185 -5.67 -0.81 23.02
CA ASN A 185 -5.88 -1.50 24.29
C ASN A 185 -4.95 -2.72 24.43
N TYR A 186 -4.85 -3.55 23.38
CA TYR A 186 -3.93 -4.69 23.35
C TYR A 186 -2.48 -4.26 23.60
N ASN A 187 -2.01 -3.23 22.88
CA ASN A 187 -0.65 -2.70 23.03
C ASN A 187 -0.42 -2.14 24.43
N LYS A 188 -1.40 -1.42 25.00
CA LYS A 188 -1.33 -0.87 26.36
C LYS A 188 -1.23 -1.98 27.42
N SER A 189 -2.01 -3.04 27.28
CA SER A 189 -2.04 -4.16 28.23
C SER A 189 -0.82 -5.07 28.12
N THR A 190 -0.27 -5.25 26.92
CA THR A 190 0.89 -6.14 26.70
C THR A 190 2.24 -5.45 26.92
N LYS A 191 2.32 -4.11 26.82
CA LYS A 191 3.58 -3.37 27.01
C LYS A 191 4.26 -3.67 28.36
N PRO A 192 3.56 -3.69 29.52
CA PRO A 192 4.19 -4.06 30.80
C PRO A 192 4.74 -5.48 30.81
N LEU A 193 4.05 -6.45 30.19
CA LEU A 193 4.50 -7.84 30.09
C LEU A 193 5.76 -7.94 29.22
N PHE A 194 5.81 -7.21 28.12
CA PHE A 194 6.96 -7.15 27.23
C PHE A 194 8.18 -6.48 27.90
N LEU A 195 7.97 -5.43 28.70
CA LEU A 195 9.04 -4.83 29.51
C LEU A 195 9.46 -5.75 30.66
N GLY A 196 8.52 -6.51 31.22
CA GLY A 196 8.77 -7.52 32.24
C GLY A 196 9.63 -8.67 31.73
N SER A 197 9.46 -9.10 30.48
CA SER A 197 10.18 -10.24 29.88
C SER A 197 11.67 -10.00 29.70
N MET A 198 12.09 -8.73 29.65
CA MET A 198 13.50 -8.33 29.56
C MET A 198 14.25 -8.39 30.89
N ARG A 199 13.57 -8.69 32.02
CA ARG A 199 14.20 -8.73 33.34
C ARG A 199 14.98 -10.05 33.54
N PRO A 200 16.13 -10.05 34.23
CA PRO A 200 17.00 -11.23 34.39
C PRO A 200 16.37 -12.46 35.09
N LYS A 201 15.24 -12.29 35.80
CA LYS A 201 14.49 -13.35 36.50
C LYS A 201 13.02 -13.39 36.11
N ALA A 202 12.69 -12.93 34.91
CA ALA A 202 11.32 -12.93 34.42
C ALA A 202 10.80 -14.37 34.28
N ASP A 203 9.62 -14.65 34.82
CA ASP A 203 8.92 -15.91 34.56
C ASP A 203 8.34 -15.86 33.15
N GLN A 204 9.06 -16.45 32.20
CA GLN A 204 8.65 -16.45 30.79
C GLN A 204 7.34 -17.20 30.57
N ARG A 205 6.96 -18.15 31.43
CA ARG A 205 5.70 -18.90 31.28
C ARG A 205 4.51 -18.03 31.66
N ASP A 206 4.60 -17.33 32.79
CA ASP A 206 3.55 -16.42 33.25
C ASP A 206 3.36 -15.25 32.27
N ILE A 207 4.47 -14.68 31.78
CA ILE A 207 4.44 -13.63 30.77
C ILE A 207 3.80 -14.12 29.47
N GLN A 208 4.16 -15.32 29.00
CA GLN A 208 3.57 -15.88 27.79
C GLN A 208 2.07 -16.14 27.96
N ALA A 209 1.65 -16.67 29.12
CA ALA A 209 0.24 -16.88 29.44
C ALA A 209 -0.54 -15.56 29.45
N GLY A 210 0.01 -14.50 30.04
CA GLY A 210 -0.58 -13.16 30.02
C GLY A 210 -0.67 -12.57 28.61
N ILE A 211 0.37 -12.74 27.78
CA ILE A 211 0.34 -12.29 26.38
C ILE A 211 -0.75 -13.04 25.59
N ASP A 212 -0.88 -14.34 25.80
CA ASP A 212 -1.87 -15.14 25.08
C ASP A 212 -3.31 -14.84 25.53
N LEU A 213 -3.52 -14.53 26.82
CA LEU A 213 -4.79 -14.00 27.31
C LEU A 213 -5.17 -12.70 26.58
N TYR A 214 -4.27 -11.72 26.54
CA TYR A 214 -4.55 -10.45 25.86
C TYR A 214 -4.70 -10.61 24.35
N LYS A 215 -4.01 -11.57 23.72
CA LYS A 215 -4.23 -11.90 22.30
C LYS A 215 -5.64 -12.44 22.07
N GLU A 216 -6.15 -13.30 22.95
CA GLU A 216 -7.50 -13.84 22.84
C GLU A 216 -8.58 -12.78 23.07
N GLU A 217 -8.40 -11.89 24.04
CA GLU A 217 -9.26 -10.73 24.23
C GLU A 217 -9.26 -9.83 22.99
N PHE A 218 -8.08 -9.56 22.46
CA PHE A 218 -7.91 -8.73 21.27
C PHE A 218 -8.56 -9.35 20.03
N ARG A 219 -8.43 -10.67 19.85
CA ARG A 219 -9.12 -11.43 18.81
C ARG A 219 -10.64 -11.28 18.91
N ARG A 220 -11.20 -11.46 20.12
CA ARG A 220 -12.65 -11.33 20.35
C ARG A 220 -13.12 -9.91 20.07
N ALA A 221 -12.41 -8.90 20.57
CA ALA A 221 -12.72 -7.49 20.33
C ALA A 221 -12.69 -7.15 18.83
N SER A 222 -11.66 -7.62 18.10
CA SER A 222 -11.54 -7.36 16.67
C SER A 222 -12.69 -7.98 15.87
N ARG A 223 -13.13 -9.19 16.23
CA ARG A 223 -14.30 -9.83 15.58
C ARG A 223 -15.62 -9.19 15.94
N ALA A 224 -15.77 -8.69 17.16
CA ALA A 224 -17.01 -8.07 17.64
C ALA A 224 -17.35 -6.76 16.91
N VAL A 225 -16.37 -6.15 16.21
CA VAL A 225 -16.60 -4.97 15.37
C VAL A 225 -17.44 -5.30 14.13
N LEU A 226 -17.34 -6.53 13.61
CA LEU A 226 -18.03 -6.94 12.40
C LEU A 226 -19.53 -7.14 12.66
N THR A 227 -20.38 -6.73 11.72
CA THR A 227 -21.81 -7.08 11.73
C THR A 227 -21.99 -8.59 11.54
N PRO A 228 -23.20 -9.14 11.78
CA PRO A 228 -23.46 -10.56 11.50
C PRO A 228 -23.18 -10.95 10.05
N SER A 229 -23.57 -10.14 9.07
CA SER A 229 -23.31 -10.41 7.64
C SER A 229 -21.81 -10.36 7.30
N GLN A 230 -21.06 -9.40 7.86
CA GLN A 230 -19.61 -9.32 7.71
C GLN A 230 -18.91 -10.52 8.36
N ASN A 231 -19.39 -10.99 9.52
CA ASN A 231 -18.87 -12.21 10.16
C ASN A 231 -19.10 -13.43 9.25
N THR A 232 -20.28 -13.59 8.65
CA THR A 232 -20.53 -14.70 7.71
C THR A 232 -19.60 -14.64 6.51
N LYS A 233 -19.40 -13.46 5.91
CA LYS A 233 -18.43 -13.27 4.81
C LYS A 233 -17.01 -13.59 5.26
N TYR A 234 -16.64 -13.17 6.47
CA TYR A 234 -15.31 -13.38 7.03
C TYR A 234 -15.04 -14.86 7.29
N ASP A 235 -15.99 -15.56 7.91
CA ASP A 235 -15.87 -17.00 8.19
C ASP A 235 -15.80 -17.81 6.89
N ALA A 236 -16.51 -17.41 5.83
CA ALA A 236 -16.37 -18.03 4.50
C ALA A 236 -14.96 -17.81 3.91
N LEU A 237 -14.35 -16.65 4.12
CA LEU A 237 -13.00 -16.31 3.64
C LEU A 237 -11.86 -16.93 4.49
N LEU A 238 -12.18 -17.56 5.63
CA LEU A 238 -11.20 -18.32 6.41
C LEU A 238 -10.92 -19.72 5.83
N ILE A 239 -11.82 -20.22 4.98
CA ILE A 239 -11.64 -21.51 4.30
C ILE A 239 -10.45 -21.37 3.35
N GLN A 240 -9.45 -22.25 3.42
CA GLN A 240 -8.28 -22.16 2.55
C GLN A 240 -8.70 -22.37 1.08
N PRO A 241 -8.37 -21.44 0.17
CA PRO A 241 -8.73 -21.58 -1.24
C PRO A 241 -7.85 -22.64 -1.91
N LYS A 242 -8.37 -23.29 -2.95
CA LYS A 242 -7.57 -24.11 -3.85
C LYS A 242 -6.72 -23.19 -4.72
N LEU A 243 -5.46 -23.57 -4.95
CA LEU A 243 -4.57 -22.84 -5.84
C LEU A 243 -5.17 -22.82 -7.27
N PRO A 244 -5.22 -21.67 -7.96
CA PRO A 244 -5.62 -21.61 -9.36
C PRO A 244 -4.76 -22.56 -10.20
N GLN A 245 -5.38 -23.37 -11.05
CA GLN A 245 -4.64 -24.35 -11.88
C GLN A 245 -4.40 -23.84 -13.31
N VAL A 246 -5.24 -22.93 -13.79
CA VAL A 246 -5.16 -22.36 -15.13
C VAL A 246 -4.61 -20.95 -15.03
N LEU A 247 -3.58 -20.66 -15.82
CA LEU A 247 -3.03 -19.31 -15.95
C LEU A 247 -3.91 -18.47 -16.88
N PRO A 248 -4.13 -17.18 -16.58
CA PRO A 248 -4.87 -16.31 -17.46
C PRO A 248 -4.09 -16.02 -18.75
N SER A 249 -4.82 -15.72 -19.82
CA SER A 249 -4.22 -15.20 -21.05
C SER A 249 -3.69 -13.79 -20.80
N THR A 250 -2.39 -13.58 -21.02
CA THR A 250 -1.73 -12.29 -20.81
C THR A 250 -0.93 -11.92 -22.06
N PRO A 251 -1.64 -11.56 -23.14
CA PRO A 251 -0.99 -11.24 -24.41
C PRO A 251 0.01 -10.08 -24.23
N PRO A 252 1.11 -10.07 -25.00
CA PRO A 252 2.03 -8.95 -25.02
C PRO A 252 1.34 -7.71 -25.64
N LEU A 253 1.73 -6.53 -25.18
CA LEU A 253 1.17 -5.27 -25.66
C LEU A 253 1.76 -4.92 -27.04
N SER A 254 0.94 -4.99 -28.10
CA SER A 254 1.34 -4.61 -29.46
C SER A 254 1.31 -3.08 -29.66
N ASN A 255 1.88 -2.59 -30.77
CA ASN A 255 1.81 -1.16 -31.11
C ASN A 255 0.37 -0.71 -31.39
N ASP A 256 -0.44 -1.57 -32.04
CA ASP A 256 -1.84 -1.28 -32.31
C ASP A 256 -2.64 -1.22 -31.00
N ASP A 257 -2.35 -2.11 -30.05
CA ASP A 257 -2.94 -2.05 -28.71
C ASP A 257 -2.56 -0.78 -27.97
N GLN A 258 -1.30 -0.31 -28.06
CA GLN A 258 -0.87 0.94 -27.42
C GLN A 258 -1.65 2.15 -27.93
N GLN A 259 -1.95 2.21 -29.23
CA GLN A 259 -2.75 3.29 -29.81
C GLN A 259 -4.21 3.18 -29.40
N ARG A 260 -4.79 1.98 -29.47
CA ARG A 260 -6.20 1.70 -29.11
C ARG A 260 -6.48 1.89 -27.61
N LEU A 261 -5.49 1.60 -26.77
CA LEU A 261 -5.51 1.73 -25.30
C LEU A 261 -4.82 3.01 -24.83
N ALA A 262 -4.64 4.01 -25.69
CA ALA A 262 -4.07 5.30 -25.29
C ALA A 262 -4.86 5.90 -24.12
N LEU A 263 -4.18 6.28 -23.04
CA LEU A 263 -4.87 6.69 -21.82
C LEU A 263 -5.54 8.06 -21.95
N GLU A 264 -5.07 8.95 -22.82
CA GLU A 264 -5.65 10.30 -22.95
C GLU A 264 -7.03 10.29 -23.61
N SER A 265 -7.37 9.24 -24.37
CA SER A 265 -8.71 9.06 -24.90
C SER A 265 -9.65 8.44 -23.87
N ARG A 266 -9.12 7.71 -22.88
CA ARG A 266 -9.88 6.90 -21.92
C ARG A 266 -10.02 7.54 -20.53
N SER A 267 -9.11 8.43 -20.15
CA SER A 267 -9.06 9.08 -18.84
C SER A 267 -8.98 10.60 -18.97
N PRO A 268 -9.87 11.35 -18.30
CA PRO A 268 -9.74 12.81 -18.24
C PRO A 268 -8.45 13.24 -17.53
N ILE A 269 -8.03 12.51 -16.48
CA ILE A 269 -6.81 12.82 -15.72
C ILE A 269 -5.56 12.67 -16.59
N PHE A 270 -5.38 11.55 -17.29
CA PHE A 270 -4.22 11.37 -18.17
C PHE A 270 -4.25 12.33 -19.36
N ARG A 271 -5.43 12.69 -19.85
CA ARG A 271 -5.60 13.74 -20.86
C ARG A 271 -5.13 15.10 -20.34
N SER A 272 -5.60 15.52 -19.17
CA SER A 272 -5.22 16.81 -18.56
C SER A 272 -3.73 16.85 -18.25
N ILE A 273 -3.13 15.76 -17.76
CA ILE A 273 -1.67 15.66 -17.57
C ILE A 273 -0.92 15.94 -18.89
N ARG A 274 -1.34 15.34 -20.00
CA ARG A 274 -0.71 15.57 -21.30
C ARG A 274 -0.93 17.00 -21.81
N GLN A 275 -2.14 17.52 -21.71
CA GLN A 275 -2.48 18.86 -22.18
C GLN A 275 -1.74 19.96 -21.38
N GLN A 276 -1.56 19.74 -20.08
CA GLN A 276 -0.91 20.69 -19.18
C GLN A 276 0.58 20.43 -18.97
N GLN A 277 1.22 19.56 -19.76
CA GLN A 277 2.61 19.13 -19.53
C GLN A 277 3.58 20.31 -19.32
N LYS A 278 3.40 21.42 -20.06
CA LYS A 278 4.20 22.65 -19.90
C LYS A 278 3.93 23.39 -18.59
N GLN A 279 2.67 23.44 -18.13
CA GLN A 279 2.25 24.13 -16.91
C GLN A 279 2.64 23.33 -15.65
N LEU A 280 2.59 22.00 -15.73
CA LEU A 280 2.93 21.12 -14.61
C LEU A 280 4.42 21.13 -14.26
N ASN A 281 5.29 21.57 -15.19
CA ASN A 281 6.75 21.59 -15.03
C ASN A 281 7.29 20.26 -14.47
N LEU A 282 6.88 19.14 -15.09
CA LEU A 282 7.21 17.79 -14.63
C LEU A 282 8.71 17.53 -14.75
N SER A 283 9.33 17.01 -13.68
CA SER A 283 10.72 16.57 -13.74
C SER A 283 10.89 15.38 -14.69
N MET A 284 12.10 15.15 -15.20
CA MET A 284 12.41 13.98 -16.05
C MET A 284 11.96 12.66 -15.40
N LYS A 285 12.22 12.50 -14.09
CA LYS A 285 11.78 11.32 -13.34
C LYS A 285 10.27 11.18 -13.29
N GLN A 286 9.53 12.28 -13.09
CA GLN A 286 8.06 12.22 -13.10
C GLN A 286 7.52 11.80 -14.48
N GLN A 287 8.14 12.27 -15.56
CA GLN A 287 7.77 11.88 -16.91
C GLN A 287 8.04 10.39 -17.14
N ASP A 288 9.21 9.88 -16.71
CA ASP A 288 9.54 8.46 -16.78
C ASP A 288 8.56 7.60 -15.97
N PHE A 289 8.19 8.05 -14.76
CA PHE A 289 7.21 7.37 -13.91
C PHE A 289 5.82 7.34 -14.54
N LEU A 290 5.36 8.45 -15.13
CA LEU A 290 4.07 8.50 -15.83
C LEU A 290 4.07 7.59 -17.06
N GLN A 291 5.18 7.49 -17.79
CA GLN A 291 5.32 6.58 -18.92
C GLN A 291 5.27 5.11 -18.47
N GLN A 292 5.98 4.76 -17.39
CA GLN A 292 5.91 3.41 -16.81
C GLN A 292 4.50 3.07 -16.32
N LEU A 293 3.83 4.01 -15.65
CA LEU A 293 2.44 3.84 -15.22
C LEU A 293 1.51 3.62 -16.43
N THR A 294 1.75 4.36 -17.52
CA THR A 294 1.00 4.21 -18.77
C THR A 294 1.12 2.80 -19.32
N GLN A 295 2.35 2.27 -19.40
CA GLN A 295 2.60 0.92 -19.90
C GLN A 295 1.95 -0.16 -19.02
N VAL A 296 2.07 -0.06 -17.70
CA VAL A 296 1.41 -0.98 -16.75
C VAL A 296 -0.11 -0.93 -16.92
N THR A 297 -0.66 0.28 -17.06
CA THR A 297 -2.11 0.48 -17.20
C THR A 297 -2.62 -0.08 -18.53
N GLN A 298 -1.91 0.14 -19.64
CA GLN A 298 -2.30 -0.42 -20.93
C GLN A 298 -2.28 -1.95 -20.94
N ARG A 299 -1.29 -2.58 -20.29
CA ARG A 299 -1.27 -4.03 -20.11
C ARG A 299 -2.46 -4.53 -19.30
N GLY A 300 -2.76 -3.89 -18.17
CA GLY A 300 -3.92 -4.26 -17.36
C GLY A 300 -5.25 -4.09 -18.10
N LEU A 301 -5.43 -2.99 -18.84
CA LEU A 301 -6.62 -2.79 -19.68
C LEU A 301 -6.77 -3.87 -20.75
N LEU A 302 -5.68 -4.24 -21.42
CA LEU A 302 -5.69 -5.33 -22.40
C LEU A 302 -6.11 -6.65 -21.75
N TRP A 303 -5.56 -6.97 -20.57
CA TRP A 303 -5.87 -8.22 -19.89
C TRP A 303 -7.31 -8.29 -19.42
N ILE A 304 -7.88 -7.18 -18.94
CA ILE A 304 -9.31 -7.09 -18.62
C ILE A 304 -10.15 -7.34 -19.87
N GLU A 305 -9.87 -6.68 -21.00
CA GLU A 305 -10.58 -6.90 -22.27
C GLU A 305 -10.55 -8.37 -22.72
N THR A 306 -9.41 -9.05 -22.54
CA THR A 306 -9.28 -10.47 -22.90
C THR A 306 -9.93 -11.44 -21.91
N SER A 307 -10.21 -10.99 -20.68
CA SER A 307 -10.79 -11.82 -19.61
C SER A 307 -12.32 -11.75 -19.61
N GLU A 308 -12.90 -10.59 -19.96
CA GLU A 308 -14.36 -10.39 -20.08
C GLU A 308 -15.04 -11.39 -21.05
N THR A 309 -14.27 -12.02 -21.93
CA THR A 309 -14.75 -13.03 -22.88
C THR A 309 -14.79 -14.46 -22.33
N GLN A 310 -14.34 -14.72 -21.10
CA GLN A 310 -14.13 -16.09 -20.57
C GLN A 310 -14.72 -16.39 -19.17
N GLU A 311 -15.40 -15.44 -18.52
CA GLU A 311 -15.86 -15.65 -17.12
C GLU A 311 -17.12 -16.54 -17.01
N THR A 312 -17.12 -17.46 -16.04
CA THR A 312 -18.28 -18.27 -15.63
C THR A 312 -18.84 -17.75 -14.28
N GLU A 313 -20.15 -17.86 -14.06
CA GLU A 313 -20.89 -17.28 -12.91
C GLU A 313 -20.38 -17.67 -11.50
N GLN A 314 -19.54 -18.71 -11.37
CA GLN A 314 -19.00 -19.14 -10.06
C GLN A 314 -17.84 -18.28 -9.54
N ASP A 315 -17.28 -17.39 -10.36
CA ASP A 315 -16.09 -16.59 -10.05
C ASP A 315 -16.40 -15.11 -9.79
N LEU A 316 -17.49 -14.79 -9.09
CA LEU A 316 -17.80 -13.41 -8.70
C LEU A 316 -16.59 -12.79 -7.98
N PRO A 317 -16.00 -11.72 -8.54
CA PRO A 317 -14.74 -11.21 -8.06
C PRO A 317 -14.94 -10.43 -6.75
N LEU A 318 -13.96 -10.55 -5.84
CA LEU A 318 -14.00 -9.83 -4.55
C LEU A 318 -13.90 -8.30 -4.72
N PHE A 319 -13.34 -7.85 -5.86
CA PHE A 319 -13.27 -6.47 -6.31
C PHE A 319 -13.77 -6.38 -7.75
N SER A 320 -14.38 -5.26 -8.15
CA SER A 320 -14.82 -5.08 -9.54
C SER A 320 -13.61 -5.12 -10.51
N HIS A 321 -13.59 -6.11 -11.41
CA HIS A 321 -12.60 -6.22 -12.49
C HIS A 321 -13.13 -5.50 -13.73
N SER A 322 -13.32 -4.18 -13.62
CA SER A 322 -13.75 -3.36 -14.75
C SER A 322 -12.64 -2.42 -15.19
N GLN A 323 -12.58 -2.11 -16.48
CA GLN A 323 -11.64 -1.14 -17.03
C GLN A 323 -11.75 0.22 -16.32
N ALA A 324 -12.97 0.66 -15.99
CA ALA A 324 -13.22 1.92 -15.30
C ALA A 324 -12.64 1.93 -13.88
N ALA A 325 -12.85 0.87 -13.10
CA ALA A 325 -12.28 0.78 -11.75
C ALA A 325 -10.75 0.74 -11.79
N PHE A 326 -10.18 -0.09 -12.67
CA PHE A 326 -8.74 -0.21 -12.84
C PHE A 326 -8.10 1.11 -13.28
N LEU A 327 -8.69 1.80 -14.26
CA LEU A 327 -8.21 3.09 -14.74
C LEU A 327 -8.27 4.15 -13.64
N LYS A 328 -9.35 4.21 -12.86
CA LYS A 328 -9.46 5.12 -11.71
C LYS A 328 -8.33 4.91 -10.70
N HIS A 329 -7.92 3.67 -10.45
CA HIS A 329 -6.78 3.41 -9.56
C HIS A 329 -5.46 3.88 -10.17
N ALA A 330 -5.26 3.69 -11.47
CA ALA A 330 -4.09 4.25 -12.16
C ALA A 330 -4.04 5.79 -12.09
N GLU A 331 -5.18 6.46 -12.28
CA GLU A 331 -5.28 7.91 -12.12
C GLU A 331 -4.87 8.37 -10.71
N GLN A 332 -5.30 7.65 -9.67
CA GLN A 332 -4.92 7.98 -8.30
C GLN A 332 -3.44 7.71 -8.02
N VAL A 333 -2.84 6.68 -8.60
CA VAL A 333 -1.38 6.48 -8.51
C VAL A 333 -0.63 7.66 -9.15
N ALA A 334 -1.09 8.16 -10.30
CA ALA A 334 -0.51 9.34 -10.92
C ALA A 334 -0.65 10.58 -10.03
N LEU A 335 -1.88 10.88 -9.58
CA LEU A 335 -2.21 12.07 -8.80
C LEU A 335 -1.55 12.07 -7.42
N GLN A 336 -1.53 10.95 -6.72
CA GLN A 336 -1.11 10.88 -5.31
C GLN A 336 0.36 10.45 -5.15
N GLY A 337 0.87 9.62 -6.06
CA GLY A 337 2.20 9.03 -5.96
C GLY A 337 3.26 9.72 -6.82
N ILE A 338 2.91 10.18 -8.02
CA ILE A 338 3.88 10.73 -8.98
C ILE A 338 3.86 12.27 -8.96
N LEU A 339 2.68 12.87 -9.02
CA LEU A 339 2.53 14.33 -9.01
C LEU A 339 2.68 14.90 -7.60
N SER A 340 3.25 16.10 -7.50
CA SER A 340 3.19 16.89 -6.26
C SER A 340 1.75 17.30 -5.96
N GLU A 341 1.47 17.70 -4.73
CA GLU A 341 0.12 18.14 -4.34
C GLU A 341 -0.41 19.28 -5.23
N GLN A 342 0.45 20.28 -5.52
CA GLN A 342 0.11 21.39 -6.40
C GLN A 342 -0.13 20.95 -7.85
N GLN A 343 0.72 20.07 -8.39
CA GLN A 343 0.54 19.53 -9.74
C GLN A 343 -0.75 18.71 -9.85
N ALA A 344 -1.05 17.89 -8.85
CA ALA A 344 -2.28 17.10 -8.81
C ALA A 344 -3.53 17.99 -8.79
N GLN A 345 -3.49 19.10 -8.04
CA GLN A 345 -4.60 20.06 -8.03
C GLN A 345 -4.80 20.72 -9.41
N LEU A 346 -3.72 21.15 -10.06
CA LEU A 346 -3.79 21.73 -11.41
C LEU A 346 -4.42 20.78 -12.44
N VAL A 347 -4.13 19.49 -12.33
CA VAL A 347 -4.73 18.45 -13.17
C VAL A 347 -6.23 18.32 -12.87
N LEU A 348 -6.60 18.21 -11.60
CA LEU A 348 -8.00 18.08 -11.17
C LEU A 348 -8.87 19.28 -11.56
N ASP A 349 -8.32 20.50 -11.49
CA ASP A 349 -9.03 21.73 -11.86
C ASP A 349 -9.30 21.83 -13.38
N ALA A 350 -8.61 21.02 -14.20
CA ALA A 350 -8.72 21.02 -15.65
C ALA A 350 -9.25 19.70 -16.24
N SER A 351 -9.73 18.79 -15.41
CA SER A 351 -10.26 17.47 -15.82
C SER A 351 -11.77 17.41 -15.91
#